data_AF-A0AAV9A454-F1
#
_entry.id   AF-A0AAV9A454-F1
#
_cell.length_a   1.000
_cell.length_b   1.000
_cell.length_c   1.000
_cell.angle_alpha   90.00
_cell.angle_beta   90.00
_cell.angle_gamma   90.00
#
_symmetry.space_group_name_H-M   'P 1'
#
loop_
_entity.id
_entity.type
_entity.pdbx_description
1 polymer ?
#
loop_
_entity_poly.entity_id
_entity_poly.type
_entity_poly.pdbx_seq_one_letter_code
_entity_poly.pdbx_strand_id
1 'polypeptide(L)'
;MCDDTAPSLNVRRDLAVEAVPRLDAEAALTALAEWGRQKSQITHLIFHTTRGIDMPGADYKLLRLLDLPHDTRRVMLYQQGCFAGGTVLRVAKDLAENNRGARVLVVCAEIFAVIFNQPNEARLDGLVGQALFGDGAAAMIIGSDVEPDIERPLFQIVSTVSNIVQNSEGAILGKVREVGLTESVWGVREHVKRACVLFILDEMRRTWEKEGKGSTGEGLESGVLFRFGPGLTVETVVSY
;
A
#
# COMPACT_ATOMS: atom_id res chain seq x y z
N MET A 1 -21.06 -0.96 16.78
CA MET A 1 -20.02 -1.43 15.84
C MET A 1 -19.56 -2.86 16.13
N CYS A 2 -19.97 -3.49 17.24
CA CYS A 2 -19.40 -4.78 17.66
C CYS A 2 -20.29 -6.00 17.41
N ASP A 3 -21.48 -5.89 16.81
CA ASP A 3 -22.24 -7.06 16.37
C ASP A 3 -21.78 -7.46 14.96
N ASP A 4 -21.38 -8.72 14.80
CA ASP A 4 -20.81 -9.29 13.56
C ASP A 4 -21.79 -9.34 12.38
N THR A 5 -23.08 -9.06 12.63
CA THR A 5 -24.15 -9.06 11.62
C THR A 5 -24.87 -7.72 11.48
N ALA A 6 -24.60 -6.76 12.36
CA ALA A 6 -25.30 -5.48 12.34
C ALA A 6 -24.82 -4.55 11.21
N PRO A 7 -25.74 -3.85 10.51
CA PRO A 7 -25.39 -2.81 9.55
C PRO A 7 -24.47 -1.77 10.19
N SER A 8 -23.29 -1.59 9.62
CA SER A 8 -22.27 -0.68 10.17
C SER A 8 -21.41 0.01 9.11
N LEU A 9 -21.60 -0.32 7.82
CA LEU A 9 -20.82 0.22 6.71
C LEU A 9 -20.73 1.75 6.71
N ASN A 10 -21.83 2.46 6.98
CA ASN A 10 -21.84 3.93 7.00
C ASN A 10 -20.87 4.49 8.04
N VAL A 11 -20.99 4.04 9.30
CA VAL A 11 -20.12 4.51 10.40
C VAL A 11 -18.66 4.15 10.11
N ARG A 12 -18.39 2.94 9.62
CA ARG A 12 -17.03 2.49 9.29
C ARG A 12 -16.42 3.31 8.15
N ARG A 13 -17.23 3.63 7.13
CA ARG A 13 -16.82 4.48 6.01
C ARG A 13 -16.50 5.88 6.52
N ASP A 14 -17.40 6.51 7.27
CA ASP A 14 -17.23 7.89 7.71
C ASP A 14 -15.96 8.05 8.56
N LEU A 15 -15.67 7.08 9.43
CA LEU A 15 -14.40 7.02 10.17
C LEU A 15 -13.18 6.85 9.25
N ALA A 16 -13.23 5.89 8.32
CA ALA A 16 -12.11 5.62 7.43
C ALA A 16 -11.80 6.81 6.50
N VAL A 17 -12.83 7.47 6.00
CA VAL A 17 -12.74 8.60 5.07
C VAL A 17 -12.06 9.81 5.72
N GLU A 18 -12.21 9.98 7.03
CA GLU A 18 -11.52 11.03 7.80
C GLU A 18 -10.11 10.59 8.24
N ALA A 19 -9.98 9.36 8.74
CA ALA A 19 -8.74 8.90 9.36
C ALA A 19 -7.63 8.58 8.36
N VAL A 20 -7.98 8.01 7.19
CA VAL A 20 -7.03 7.60 6.14
C VAL A 20 -6.13 8.79 5.77
N PRO A 21 -6.64 9.90 5.19
CA PRO A 21 -5.77 10.98 4.70
C PRO A 21 -4.84 11.62 5.74
N ARG A 22 -5.19 11.54 7.03
CA ARG A 22 -4.38 12.10 8.13
C ARG A 22 -3.16 11.24 8.41
N LEU A 23 -3.35 9.93 8.56
CA LEU A 23 -2.25 8.98 8.76
C LEU A 23 -1.28 9.02 7.57
N ASP A 24 -1.83 9.24 6.38
CA ASP A 24 -1.11 9.22 5.11
C ASP A 24 -0.25 10.45 4.91
N ALA A 25 -0.74 11.61 5.38
CA ALA A 25 0.00 12.85 5.31
C ALA A 25 1.32 12.74 6.09
N GLU A 26 1.32 12.10 7.26
CA GLU A 26 2.55 11.91 8.06
C GLU A 26 3.58 11.04 7.32
N ALA A 27 3.13 9.92 6.74
CA ALA A 27 4.00 9.05 5.94
C ALA A 27 4.56 9.78 4.70
N ALA A 28 3.70 10.51 3.98
CA ALA A 28 4.08 11.26 2.79
C ALA A 28 5.05 12.40 3.12
N LEU A 29 4.82 13.15 4.21
CA LEU A 29 5.72 14.20 4.67
C LEU A 29 7.09 13.64 5.06
N THR A 30 7.12 12.45 5.68
CA THR A 30 8.38 11.77 6.00
C THR A 30 9.16 11.41 4.73
N ALA A 31 8.48 10.83 3.73
CA ALA A 31 9.10 10.49 2.45
C ALA A 31 9.58 11.72 1.66
N LEU A 32 8.79 12.81 1.67
CA LEU A 32 9.16 14.08 1.04
C LEU A 32 10.36 14.73 1.73
N ALA A 33 10.40 14.69 3.06
CA ALA A 33 11.52 15.21 3.84
C ALA A 33 12.80 14.42 3.57
N GLU A 34 12.71 13.09 3.47
CA GLU A 34 13.86 12.25 3.13
C GLU A 34 14.34 12.48 1.69
N TRP A 35 13.42 12.67 0.75
CA TRP A 35 13.76 12.98 -0.65
C TRP A 35 14.48 14.32 -0.80
N GLY A 36 14.26 15.27 0.12
CA GLY A 36 15.04 16.51 0.23
C GLY A 36 14.76 17.56 -0.86
N ARG A 37 13.82 17.30 -1.76
CA ARG A 37 13.42 18.22 -2.84
C ARG A 37 12.10 18.91 -2.55
N GLN A 38 11.76 19.90 -3.36
CA GLN A 38 10.52 20.66 -3.18
C GLN A 38 9.32 19.81 -3.59
N LYS A 39 8.28 19.78 -2.75
CA LYS A 39 7.00 19.11 -3.03
C LYS A 39 6.34 19.56 -4.35
N SER A 40 6.65 20.77 -4.83
CA SER A 40 6.22 21.31 -6.13
C SER A 40 6.75 20.53 -7.32
N GLN A 41 7.79 19.71 -7.13
CA GLN A 41 8.38 18.87 -8.17
C GLN A 41 7.69 17.50 -8.28
N ILE A 42 6.71 17.20 -7.42
CA ILE A 42 5.88 15.99 -7.53
C ILE A 42 4.92 16.13 -8.71
N THR A 43 5.08 15.26 -9.70
CA THR A 43 4.27 15.30 -10.93
C THR A 43 3.10 14.33 -10.92
N HIS A 44 3.21 13.23 -10.15
CA HIS A 44 2.17 12.22 -10.04
C HIS A 44 1.96 11.82 -8.58
N LEU A 45 0.72 11.45 -8.26
CA LEU A 45 0.33 10.88 -6.98
C LEU A 45 -0.40 9.56 -7.23
N ILE A 46 0.16 8.45 -6.75
CA ILE A 46 -0.54 7.18 -6.65
C ILE A 46 -0.97 6.99 -5.21
N PHE A 47 -2.26 6.75 -5.02
CA PHE A 47 -2.81 6.51 -3.69
C PHE A 47 -3.51 5.16 -3.68
N HIS A 48 -3.19 4.32 -2.71
CA HIS A 48 -3.87 3.04 -2.47
C HIS A 48 -4.48 2.98 -1.08
N THR A 49 -5.72 2.52 -1.01
CA THR A 49 -6.32 1.99 0.21
C THR A 49 -7.40 0.97 -0.09
N THR A 50 -7.54 -0.04 0.78
CA THR A 50 -8.61 -1.03 0.68
C THR A 50 -9.93 -0.50 1.23
N ARG A 51 -9.93 0.56 2.05
CA ARG A 51 -11.08 1.05 2.83
C ARG A 51 -11.27 2.56 2.67
N GLY A 52 -12.43 3.10 3.06
CA GLY A 52 -12.68 4.55 2.99
C GLY A 52 -12.90 5.08 1.57
N ILE A 53 -13.67 4.34 0.75
CA ILE A 53 -14.07 4.76 -0.59
C ILE A 53 -14.95 6.01 -0.49
N ASP A 54 -14.56 7.05 -1.20
CA ASP A 54 -15.29 8.32 -1.26
C ASP A 54 -15.05 9.00 -2.61
N MET A 55 -15.86 10.01 -2.93
CA MET A 55 -15.70 10.84 -4.12
C MET A 55 -15.98 12.31 -3.78
N PRO A 56 -14.97 13.21 -3.83
CA PRO A 56 -13.58 12.99 -4.21
C PRO A 56 -12.81 12.01 -3.31
N GLY A 57 -11.88 11.26 -3.92
CA GLY A 57 -11.13 10.20 -3.25
C GLY A 57 -10.06 10.69 -2.28
N ALA A 58 -9.42 9.73 -1.60
CA ALA A 58 -8.34 9.99 -0.65
C ALA A 58 -7.12 10.66 -1.32
N ASP A 59 -6.86 10.34 -2.58
CA ASP A 59 -5.86 11.00 -3.43
C ASP A 59 -6.09 12.52 -3.56
N TYR A 60 -7.34 12.94 -3.75
CA TYR A 60 -7.69 14.36 -3.82
C TYR A 60 -7.48 15.03 -2.45
N LYS A 61 -7.92 14.38 -1.37
CA LYS A 61 -7.77 14.92 -0.01
C LYS A 61 -6.31 15.06 0.37
N LEU A 62 -5.49 14.05 0.09
CA LEU A 62 -4.06 14.08 0.36
C LEU A 62 -3.34 15.15 -0.47
N LEU A 63 -3.66 15.29 -1.76
CA LEU A 63 -3.13 16.35 -2.62
C LEU A 63 -3.35 17.74 -1.97
N ARG A 64 -4.54 17.98 -1.43
CA ARG A 64 -4.90 19.24 -0.75
C ARG A 64 -4.19 19.39 0.60
N LEU A 65 -4.08 18.33 1.39
CA LEU A 65 -3.41 18.35 2.69
C LEU A 65 -1.91 18.63 2.57
N LEU A 66 -1.26 18.02 1.59
CA LEU A 66 0.16 18.23 1.31
C LEU A 66 0.42 19.52 0.53
N ASP A 67 -0.63 20.15 -0.01
CA ASP A 67 -0.54 21.33 -0.87
C ASP A 67 0.46 21.06 -2.03
N LEU A 68 0.19 19.96 -2.74
CA LEU A 68 0.87 19.61 -3.98
C LEU A 68 0.31 20.43 -5.15
N PRO A 69 1.04 20.53 -6.28
CA PRO A 69 0.56 21.22 -7.48
C PRO A 69 -0.84 20.74 -7.92
N HIS A 70 -1.68 21.68 -8.36
CA HIS A 70 -3.05 21.37 -8.80
C HIS A 70 -3.11 20.51 -10.07
N ASP A 71 -2.03 20.51 -10.85
CA ASP A 71 -1.84 19.71 -12.06
C ASP A 71 -1.16 18.36 -11.80
N THR A 72 -0.90 18.00 -10.54
CA THR A 72 -0.43 16.65 -10.18
C THR A 72 -1.41 15.59 -10.68
N ARG A 73 -0.90 14.65 -11.47
CA ARG A 73 -1.69 13.58 -12.09
C ARG A 73 -1.93 12.47 -11.08
N ARG A 74 -3.18 12.16 -10.79
CA ARG A 74 -3.56 11.22 -9.72
C ARG A 74 -4.00 9.87 -10.26
N VAL A 75 -3.59 8.80 -9.57
CA VAL A 75 -4.10 7.43 -9.73
C VAL A 75 -4.60 6.93 -8.38
N MET A 76 -5.92 6.80 -8.25
CA MET A 76 -6.58 6.31 -7.05
C MET A 76 -6.90 4.82 -7.19
N LEU A 77 -6.31 3.98 -6.34
CA LEU A 77 -6.49 2.54 -6.32
C LEU A 77 -7.27 2.12 -5.07
N TYR A 78 -8.58 1.95 -5.23
CA TYR A 78 -9.45 1.43 -4.17
C TYR A 78 -9.55 -0.10 -4.19
N GLN A 79 -9.70 -0.71 -3.02
CA GLN A 79 -10.09 -2.12 -2.84
C GLN A 79 -9.21 -3.15 -3.54
N GLN A 80 -7.91 -2.88 -3.66
CA GLN A 80 -6.97 -3.83 -4.27
C GLN A 80 -6.57 -4.94 -3.27
N GLY A 81 -6.52 -4.64 -1.97
CA GLY A 81 -6.15 -5.59 -0.93
C GLY A 81 -4.64 -5.83 -0.87
N CYS A 82 -4.23 -6.98 -0.31
CA CYS A 82 -2.83 -7.18 0.09
C CYS A 82 -1.80 -7.20 -1.06
N PHE A 83 -2.21 -7.44 -2.30
CA PHE A 83 -1.27 -7.42 -3.45
C PHE A 83 -0.94 -6.01 -3.94
N ALA A 84 -1.70 -4.99 -3.51
CA ALA A 84 -1.61 -3.63 -4.03
C ALA A 84 -0.22 -2.98 -3.91
N GLY A 85 0.57 -3.40 -2.93
CA GLY A 85 1.95 -2.96 -2.79
C GLY A 85 2.79 -3.22 -4.05
N GLY A 86 2.59 -4.35 -4.74
CA GLY A 86 3.23 -4.62 -6.03
C GLY A 86 2.59 -3.83 -7.16
N THR A 87 1.27 -3.69 -7.14
CA THR A 87 0.51 -2.91 -8.13
C THR A 87 0.95 -1.45 -8.17
N VAL A 88 1.10 -0.79 -7.02
CA VAL A 88 1.54 0.62 -6.99
C VAL A 88 2.96 0.79 -7.51
N LEU A 89 3.87 -0.16 -7.23
CA LEU A 89 5.24 -0.15 -7.75
C LEU A 89 5.25 -0.30 -9.27
N ARG A 90 4.45 -1.24 -9.80
CA ARG A 90 4.28 -1.46 -11.24
C ARG A 90 3.75 -0.23 -11.95
N VAL A 91 2.67 0.37 -11.43
CA VAL A 91 2.10 1.60 -12.01
C VAL A 91 3.10 2.76 -11.90
N ALA A 92 3.79 2.92 -10.77
CA ALA A 92 4.77 3.98 -10.58
C ALA A 92 5.97 3.84 -11.53
N LYS A 93 6.45 2.61 -11.77
CA LYS A 93 7.53 2.33 -12.73
C LYS A 93 7.17 2.86 -14.11
N ASP A 94 6.01 2.47 -14.65
CA ASP A 94 5.56 2.90 -15.97
C ASP A 94 5.38 4.42 -16.05
N LEU A 95 4.82 5.04 -15.00
CA LEU A 95 4.66 6.49 -14.94
C LEU A 95 5.99 7.24 -14.89
N ALA A 96 6.95 6.75 -14.11
CA ALA A 96 8.27 7.37 -13.98
C ALA A 96 9.10 7.22 -15.25
N GLU A 97 9.15 6.02 -15.84
CA GLU A 97 9.97 5.73 -17.01
C GLU A 97 9.43 6.39 -18.28
N ASN A 98 8.11 6.49 -18.41
CA ASN A 98 7.48 7.03 -19.63
C ASN A 98 7.27 8.56 -19.59
N ASN A 99 7.63 9.23 -18.49
CA ASN A 99 7.51 10.68 -18.35
C ASN A 99 8.84 11.26 -17.84
N ARG A 100 9.62 11.86 -18.74
CA ARG A 100 10.92 12.46 -18.40
C ARG A 100 10.81 13.45 -17.22
N GLY A 101 11.65 13.27 -16.21
CA GLY A 101 11.68 14.11 -15.00
C GLY A 101 10.50 13.87 -14.04
N ALA A 102 9.69 12.84 -14.24
CA ALA A 102 8.59 12.56 -13.33
C ALA A 102 9.10 12.12 -11.96
N ARG A 103 8.38 12.59 -10.94
CA ARG A 103 8.54 12.20 -9.54
C ARG A 103 7.16 11.82 -9.02
N VAL A 104 7.01 10.54 -8.77
CA VAL A 104 5.75 9.88 -8.41
C VAL A 104 5.76 9.69 -6.90
N LEU A 105 4.89 10.43 -6.20
CA LEU A 105 4.60 10.15 -4.80
C LEU A 105 3.63 8.97 -4.75
N VAL A 106 4.03 7.88 -4.12
CA VAL A 106 3.16 6.72 -3.87
C VAL A 106 2.85 6.67 -2.39
N VAL A 107 1.57 6.50 -2.06
CA VAL A 107 1.11 6.38 -0.68
C VAL A 107 0.15 5.21 -0.56
N CYS A 108 0.42 4.31 0.38
CA CYS A 108 -0.47 3.20 0.71
C CYS A 108 -0.91 3.31 2.16
N ALA A 109 -2.22 3.22 2.36
CA ALA A 109 -2.89 3.46 3.62
C ALA A 109 -3.86 2.35 3.96
N GLU A 110 -3.73 1.76 5.14
CA GLU A 110 -4.66 0.76 5.62
C GLU A 110 -5.08 1.06 7.06
N ILE A 111 -6.39 1.16 7.27
CA ILE A 111 -7.00 1.32 8.58
C ILE A 111 -7.94 0.15 8.79
N PHE A 112 -7.54 -0.77 9.66
CA PHE A 112 -8.27 -1.95 10.07
C PHE A 112 -9.06 -1.76 11.36
N ALA A 113 -8.73 -0.76 12.17
CA ALA A 113 -9.51 -0.41 13.36
C ALA A 113 -10.99 -0.14 13.04
N VAL A 114 -11.30 0.34 11.83
CA VAL A 114 -12.67 0.57 11.38
C VAL A 114 -13.45 -0.71 11.04
N ILE A 115 -12.83 -1.89 11.03
CA ILE A 115 -13.51 -3.17 10.76
C ILE A 115 -13.57 -4.10 11.97
N PHE A 116 -13.36 -3.59 13.19
CA PHE A 116 -13.51 -4.39 14.39
C PHE A 116 -14.93 -4.98 14.48
N ASN A 117 -15.01 -6.30 14.68
CA ASN A 117 -16.25 -7.08 14.79
C ASN A 117 -16.18 -7.91 16.07
N GLN A 118 -17.33 -8.31 16.63
CA GLN A 118 -17.31 -9.30 17.72
C GLN A 118 -16.63 -10.59 17.25
N PRO A 119 -15.87 -11.23 18.13
CA PRO A 119 -15.59 -12.64 18.02
C PRO A 119 -16.87 -13.44 17.78
N ASN A 120 -16.86 -14.26 16.73
CA ASN A 120 -17.94 -15.18 16.41
C ASN A 120 -17.34 -16.55 16.12
N GLU A 121 -17.67 -17.54 16.94
CA GLU A 121 -17.14 -18.90 16.83
C GLU A 121 -17.50 -19.57 15.49
N ALA A 122 -18.60 -19.13 14.85
CA ALA A 122 -19.00 -19.61 13.53
C ALA A 122 -18.17 -19.01 12.37
N ARG A 123 -17.36 -17.97 12.63
CA ARG A 123 -16.52 -17.25 11.65
C ARG A 123 -15.08 -17.10 12.17
N LEU A 124 -14.40 -18.24 12.29
CA LEU A 124 -12.99 -18.31 12.73
C LEU A 124 -12.03 -17.57 11.78
N ASP A 125 -12.36 -17.48 10.48
CA ASP A 125 -11.62 -16.69 9.50
C ASP A 125 -11.62 -15.19 9.84
N GLY A 126 -12.76 -14.68 10.34
CA GLY A 126 -12.87 -13.33 10.87
C GLY A 126 -11.93 -13.06 12.04
N LEU A 127 -11.77 -14.03 12.96
CA LEU A 127 -10.85 -13.93 14.09
C LEU A 127 -9.39 -13.87 13.64
N VAL A 128 -9.02 -14.68 12.64
CA VAL A 128 -7.68 -14.63 12.03
C VAL A 128 -7.41 -13.24 11.46
N GLY A 129 -8.36 -12.66 10.71
CA GLY A 129 -8.24 -11.29 10.22
C GLY A 129 -8.03 -10.27 11.34
N GLN A 130 -8.86 -10.32 12.39
CA GLN A 130 -8.77 -9.39 13.53
C GLN A 130 -7.44 -9.49 14.30
N ALA A 131 -6.83 -10.68 14.37
CA ALA A 131 -5.55 -10.89 15.03
C ALA A 131 -4.35 -10.42 14.17
N LEU A 132 -4.47 -10.47 12.85
CA LEU A 132 -3.37 -10.21 11.93
C LEU A 132 -3.24 -8.74 11.53
N PHE A 133 -4.37 -8.09 11.30
CA PHE A 133 -4.39 -6.78 10.68
C PHE A 133 -4.23 -5.64 11.69
N GLY A 134 -3.59 -4.57 11.24
CA GLY A 134 -3.35 -3.36 12.03
C GLY A 134 -3.24 -2.15 11.12
N ASP A 135 -3.40 -0.97 11.71
CA ASP A 135 -3.39 0.28 10.99
C ASP A 135 -1.96 0.67 10.60
N GLY A 136 -1.79 1.25 9.42
CA GLY A 136 -0.51 1.76 8.98
C GLY A 136 -0.60 2.45 7.62
N ALA A 137 0.23 3.48 7.46
CA ALA A 137 0.48 4.11 6.19
C ALA A 137 1.98 4.10 5.90
N ALA A 138 2.31 4.14 4.62
CA ALA A 138 3.68 4.36 4.18
C ALA A 138 3.69 5.05 2.82
N ALA A 139 4.80 5.72 2.53
CA ALA A 139 4.96 6.50 1.32
C ALA A 139 6.37 6.36 0.75
N MET A 140 6.50 6.61 -0.55
CA MET A 140 7.77 6.57 -1.27
C MET A 140 7.74 7.55 -2.45
N ILE A 141 8.91 8.02 -2.85
CA ILE A 141 9.12 8.78 -4.08
C ILE A 141 9.78 7.86 -5.11
N ILE A 142 9.16 7.72 -6.27
CA ILE A 142 9.69 6.94 -7.39
C ILE A 142 9.95 7.89 -8.55
N GLY A 143 11.10 7.75 -9.19
CA GLY A 143 11.48 8.52 -10.36
C GLY A 143 12.55 7.81 -11.19
N SER A 144 12.64 8.19 -12.45
CA SER A 144 13.74 7.86 -13.35
C SER A 144 14.71 9.04 -13.44
N ASP A 145 15.89 8.79 -14.00
CA ASP A 145 16.95 9.80 -14.17
C ASP A 145 17.29 10.49 -12.84
N VAL A 146 17.83 9.71 -11.91
CA VAL A 146 18.25 10.18 -10.57
C VAL A 146 19.28 11.29 -10.72
N GLU A 147 19.10 12.39 -9.98
CA GLU A 147 20.10 13.47 -9.87
C GLU A 147 21.05 13.15 -8.71
N PRO A 148 22.26 12.58 -8.92
CA PRO A 148 23.03 11.94 -7.85
C PRO A 148 23.54 12.89 -6.76
N ASP A 149 23.66 14.18 -7.09
CA ASP A 149 24.08 15.21 -6.14
C ASP A 149 22.97 15.62 -5.16
N ILE A 150 21.72 15.23 -5.42
CA ILE A 150 20.53 15.65 -4.69
C ILE A 150 19.75 14.43 -4.18
N GLU A 151 19.62 13.39 -5.00
CA GLU A 151 18.77 12.24 -4.77
C GLU A 151 19.60 10.98 -4.48
N ARG A 152 19.21 10.27 -3.41
CA ARG A 152 19.83 9.00 -3.02
C ARG A 152 18.92 7.83 -3.43
N PRO A 153 19.23 7.08 -4.50
CA PRO A 153 18.45 5.92 -4.87
C PRO A 153 18.59 4.83 -3.80
N LEU A 154 17.46 4.20 -3.43
CA LEU A 154 17.43 3.11 -2.45
C LEU A 154 17.34 1.75 -3.14
N PHE A 155 16.49 1.66 -4.16
CA PHE A 155 16.24 0.45 -4.95
C PHE A 155 15.94 0.86 -6.39
N GLN A 156 16.32 0.03 -7.35
CA GLN A 156 15.93 0.15 -8.75
C GLN A 156 14.88 -0.91 -9.09
N ILE A 157 13.73 -0.51 -9.65
CA ILE A 157 12.70 -1.45 -10.10
C ILE A 157 13.04 -1.91 -11.51
N VAL A 158 13.45 -3.17 -11.69
CA VAL A 158 13.89 -3.72 -12.99
C VAL A 158 12.70 -4.20 -13.80
N SER A 159 11.87 -5.06 -13.22
CA SER A 159 10.70 -5.62 -13.90
C SER A 159 9.58 -5.91 -12.92
N THR A 160 8.35 -5.96 -13.45
CA THR A 160 7.14 -6.22 -12.68
C THR A 160 6.22 -7.16 -13.44
N VAL A 161 5.61 -8.11 -12.75
CA VAL A 161 4.69 -9.11 -13.34
C VAL A 161 3.49 -9.30 -12.41
N SER A 162 2.29 -9.35 -12.99
CA SER A 162 1.06 -9.68 -12.27
C SER A 162 0.44 -10.94 -12.86
N ASN A 163 0.15 -11.95 -12.03
CA ASN A 163 -0.45 -13.21 -12.46
C ASN A 163 -1.58 -13.63 -11.51
N ILE A 164 -2.52 -14.43 -12.03
CA ILE A 164 -3.54 -15.11 -11.22
C ILE A 164 -3.15 -16.60 -11.15
N VAL A 165 -3.16 -17.18 -9.95
CA VAL A 165 -2.86 -18.60 -9.77
C VAL A 165 -4.02 -19.43 -10.31
N GLN A 166 -3.73 -20.42 -11.15
CA GLN A 166 -4.75 -21.31 -11.71
C GLN A 166 -5.44 -22.13 -10.60
N ASN A 167 -6.75 -22.35 -10.74
CA ASN A 167 -7.57 -23.12 -9.78
C ASN A 167 -7.54 -22.56 -8.35
N SER A 168 -7.42 -21.24 -8.20
CA SER A 168 -7.36 -20.55 -6.90
C SER A 168 -8.62 -19.75 -6.59
N GLU A 169 -9.70 -19.95 -7.36
CA GLU A 169 -10.95 -19.24 -7.21
C GLU A 169 -11.49 -19.39 -5.78
N GLY A 170 -11.74 -18.26 -5.14
CA GLY A 170 -12.27 -18.24 -3.77
C GLY A 170 -11.23 -18.43 -2.67
N ALA A 171 -9.95 -18.63 -2.98
CA ALA A 171 -8.89 -18.79 -1.99
C ALA A 171 -8.79 -17.59 -1.04
N ILE A 172 -8.86 -16.37 -1.58
CA ILE A 172 -8.97 -15.13 -0.83
C ILE A 172 -10.05 -14.27 -1.48
N LEU A 173 -11.05 -13.88 -0.68
CA LEU A 173 -12.18 -13.06 -1.13
C LEU A 173 -12.43 -11.91 -0.18
N GLY A 174 -12.72 -10.74 -0.74
CA GLY A 174 -13.33 -9.62 -0.05
C GLY A 174 -14.77 -9.44 -0.53
N LYS A 175 -15.73 -9.29 0.39
CA LYS A 175 -17.13 -9.00 0.08
C LYS A 175 -17.55 -7.72 0.80
N VAL A 176 -18.04 -6.75 0.03
CA VAL A 176 -18.67 -5.55 0.61
C VAL A 176 -20.15 -5.86 0.86
N ARG A 177 -20.59 -5.64 2.09
CA ARG A 177 -21.95 -5.84 2.58
C ARG A 177 -22.33 -4.68 3.52
N GLU A 178 -23.57 -4.63 3.98
CA GLU A 178 -24.01 -3.62 4.96
C GLU A 178 -23.24 -3.67 6.28
N VAL A 179 -22.72 -4.85 6.63
CA VAL A 179 -21.84 -5.06 7.79
C VAL A 179 -20.42 -4.50 7.60
N GLY A 180 -20.07 -4.07 6.39
CA GLY A 180 -18.73 -3.63 6.02
C GLY A 180 -18.06 -4.52 4.98
N LEU A 181 -16.74 -4.38 4.87
CA LEU A 181 -15.90 -5.29 4.09
C LEU A 181 -15.56 -6.53 4.93
N THR A 182 -16.00 -7.70 4.48
CA THR A 182 -15.65 -9.00 5.09
C THR A 182 -14.65 -9.71 4.22
N GLU A 183 -13.55 -10.16 4.81
CA GLU A 183 -12.49 -10.92 4.14
C GLU A 183 -12.53 -12.37 4.61
N SER A 184 -12.45 -13.31 3.67
CA SER A 184 -12.44 -14.75 3.97
C SER A 184 -11.29 -15.42 3.22
N VAL A 185 -10.59 -16.32 3.91
CA VAL A 185 -9.51 -17.14 3.35
C VAL A 185 -9.92 -18.61 3.42
N TRP A 186 -10.02 -19.27 2.27
CA TRP A 186 -10.35 -20.70 2.18
C TRP A 186 -9.07 -21.49 1.90
N GLY A 187 -8.82 -22.55 2.68
CA GLY A 187 -7.74 -23.52 2.40
C GLY A 187 -6.35 -23.20 2.99
N VAL A 188 -6.14 -22.06 3.67
CA VAL A 188 -4.89 -21.76 4.38
C VAL A 188 -5.17 -21.70 5.87
N ARG A 189 -4.94 -22.83 6.57
CA ARG A 189 -5.20 -22.93 8.01
C ARG A 189 -4.05 -22.43 8.88
N GLU A 190 -2.90 -22.10 8.31
CA GLU A 190 -1.71 -21.68 9.06
C GLU A 190 -0.89 -20.69 8.19
N HIS A 191 -0.61 -19.50 8.70
CA HIS A 191 0.34 -18.50 8.18
C HIS A 191 -0.12 -17.52 7.08
N VAL A 192 -0.71 -16.40 7.48
CA VAL A 192 -0.64 -15.14 6.74
C VAL A 192 -0.11 -14.09 7.72
N LYS A 193 1.16 -13.68 7.60
CA LYS A 193 1.73 -12.61 8.43
C LYS A 193 1.74 -11.28 7.69
N ARG A 194 1.63 -10.20 8.48
CA ARG A 194 1.67 -8.80 8.09
C ARG A 194 2.74 -8.49 7.05
N ALA A 195 2.36 -7.66 6.08
CA ALA A 195 3.24 -6.61 5.57
C ALA A 195 2.45 -5.76 4.59
N CYS A 196 2.33 -4.46 4.83
CA CYS A 196 2.31 -3.53 3.71
C CYS A 196 3.77 -3.48 3.21
N VAL A 197 4.01 -3.70 1.92
CA VAL A 197 5.37 -3.90 1.40
C VAL A 197 6.32 -2.75 1.70
N LEU A 198 5.77 -1.55 1.84
CA LEU A 198 6.50 -0.34 2.17
C LEU A 198 7.19 -0.45 3.53
N PHE A 199 6.56 -1.12 4.51
CA PHE A 199 7.20 -1.40 5.79
C PHE A 199 8.31 -2.44 5.67
N ILE A 200 8.19 -3.42 4.77
CA ILE A 200 9.29 -4.38 4.53
C ILE A 200 10.49 -3.65 3.92
N LEU A 201 10.27 -2.82 2.89
CA LEU A 201 11.37 -2.10 2.25
C LEU A 201 12.04 -1.08 3.20
N ASP A 202 11.27 -0.36 4.01
CA ASP A 202 11.82 0.54 5.03
C ASP A 202 12.54 -0.22 6.16
N GLU A 203 11.99 -1.35 6.62
CA GLU A 203 12.63 -2.17 7.66
C GLU A 203 13.90 -2.85 7.17
N MET A 204 13.89 -3.36 5.93
CA MET A 204 15.10 -3.87 5.26
C MET A 204 16.17 -2.78 5.23
N ARG A 205 15.83 -1.57 4.76
CA ARG A 205 16.75 -0.42 4.78
C ARG A 205 17.29 -0.10 6.18
N ARG A 206 16.41 0.07 7.18
CA ARG A 206 16.80 0.42 8.56
C ARG A 206 17.70 -0.64 9.19
N THR A 207 17.43 -1.91 8.90
CA THR A 207 18.25 -3.03 9.36
C THR A 207 19.64 -2.95 8.73
N TRP A 208 19.74 -2.61 7.44
CA TRP A 208 21.03 -2.49 6.74
C TRP A 208 21.87 -1.29 7.18
N GLU A 209 21.24 -0.13 7.42
CA GLU A 209 21.93 1.04 7.98
C GLU A 209 22.52 0.73 9.37
N LYS A 210 21.82 -0.09 10.17
CA LYS A 210 22.32 -0.57 11.48
C LYS A 210 23.44 -1.63 11.35
N GLU A 211 23.38 -2.48 10.33
CA GLU A 211 24.37 -3.55 10.11
C GLU A 211 25.63 -3.09 9.36
N GLY A 212 25.67 -1.85 8.86
CA GLY A 212 26.84 -1.30 8.16
C GLY A 212 27.14 -1.97 6.81
N LYS A 213 26.16 -2.66 6.21
CA LYS A 213 26.31 -3.29 4.89
C LYS A 213 26.11 -2.23 3.80
N GLY A 214 27.12 -2.05 2.96
CA GLY A 214 27.19 -0.96 1.96
C GLY A 214 26.27 -1.09 0.74
N SER A 215 25.42 -2.12 0.64
CA SER A 215 24.40 -2.25 -0.40
C SER A 215 23.04 -2.58 0.18
N THR A 216 21.99 -2.06 -0.46
CA THR A 216 20.57 -2.26 -0.12
C THR A 216 20.06 -3.66 -0.53
N GLY A 217 20.89 -4.71 -0.39
CA GLY A 217 20.56 -6.06 -0.86
C GLY A 217 21.21 -7.16 -0.02
N GLU A 218 21.55 -6.93 1.25
CA GLU A 218 22.34 -7.87 2.08
C GLU A 218 23.73 -8.23 1.48
N GLY A 219 24.27 -7.42 0.56
CA GLY A 219 25.45 -7.76 -0.22
C GLY A 219 25.16 -8.57 -1.50
N LEU A 220 23.90 -8.86 -1.79
CA LEU A 220 23.43 -9.43 -3.05
C LEU A 220 23.09 -8.30 -4.04
N GLU A 221 23.36 -8.56 -5.31
CA GLU A 221 23.15 -7.60 -6.40
C GLU A 221 21.68 -7.51 -6.84
N SER A 222 20.79 -8.42 -6.43
CA SER A 222 19.38 -8.38 -6.87
C SER A 222 18.42 -8.93 -5.81
N GLY A 223 17.19 -8.43 -5.83
CA GLY A 223 16.10 -8.81 -4.94
C GLY A 223 14.81 -9.13 -5.72
N VAL A 224 13.97 -9.99 -5.13
CA VAL A 224 12.64 -10.28 -5.66
C VAL A 224 11.62 -10.08 -4.54
N LEU A 225 10.59 -9.32 -4.86
CA LEU A 225 9.48 -9.02 -3.98
C LEU A 225 8.21 -9.70 -4.51
N PHE A 226 7.58 -10.52 -3.68
CA PHE A 226 6.29 -11.16 -3.99
C PHE A 226 5.18 -10.60 -3.10
N ARG A 227 4.00 -10.39 -3.69
CA ARG A 227 2.80 -9.92 -3.01
C ARG A 227 1.61 -10.75 -3.40
N PHE A 228 0.78 -11.08 -2.42
CA PHE A 228 -0.38 -11.96 -2.58
C PHE A 228 -1.64 -11.24 -2.12
N GLY A 229 -2.76 -11.51 -2.78
CA GLY A 229 -4.06 -11.02 -2.33
C GLY A 229 -5.23 -11.66 -3.08
N PRO A 230 -6.44 -11.07 -3.01
CA PRO A 230 -7.66 -11.68 -3.57
C PRO A 230 -7.48 -12.12 -5.03
N GLY A 231 -7.96 -13.32 -5.36
CA GLY A 231 -7.76 -13.93 -6.68
C GLY A 231 -7.65 -15.45 -6.64
N LEU A 232 -6.52 -16.06 -6.26
CA LEU A 232 -5.27 -15.55 -5.68
C LEU A 232 -4.40 -14.80 -6.72
N THR A 233 -4.19 -13.51 -6.50
CA THR A 233 -3.33 -12.66 -7.35
C THR A 233 -1.93 -12.59 -6.78
N VAL A 234 -0.92 -12.71 -7.64
CA VAL A 234 0.50 -12.57 -7.31
C VAL A 234 1.10 -11.41 -8.10
N GLU A 235 1.62 -10.41 -7.40
CA GLU A 235 2.49 -9.39 -7.99
C GLU A 235 3.94 -9.70 -7.64
N THR A 236 4.80 -9.70 -8.65
CA THR A 236 6.23 -9.94 -8.56
C THR A 236 6.96 -8.69 -9.01
N VAL A 237 7.89 -8.19 -8.20
CA VAL A 237 8.74 -7.05 -8.53
C VAL A 237 10.20 -7.50 -8.39
N VAL A 238 11.00 -7.32 -9.43
CA VAL A 238 12.44 -7.55 -9.39
C VAL A 238 13.13 -6.23 -9.16
N SER A 239 14.03 -6.16 -8.18
CA SER A 239 14.78 -4.96 -7.84
C SER A 239 16.29 -5.19 -7.80
N TYR A 240 17.04 -4.09 -7.96
CA TYR A 240 18.49 -3.99 -7.80
C TYR A 240 18.82 -2.95 -6.72
#